data_AF-A0A7W7GXJ2-F1
#
_entry.id   AF-A0A7W7GXJ2-F1
#
_cell.length_a   1.000
_cell.length_b   1.000
_cell.length_c   1.000
_cell.angle_alpha   90.00
_cell.angle_beta   90.00
_cell.angle_gamma   90.00
#
_symmetry.space_group_name_H-M   'P 1'
#
loop_
_entity.id
_entity.type
_entity.pdbx_description
1 polymer ?
#
loop_
_entity_poly.entity_id
_entity_poly.type
_entity_poly.pdbx_seq_one_letter_code
_entity_poly.pdbx_strand_id
1 'polypeptide(L)'
;MSEKRFLVYLVSGILFVLLAGVGLVRYHGKKETEQATAKAEQLQSELGAAGLRVPSTEQIARVLGDDGGAICYDPGDALRRGVLYGMITNGAAGPGQRPVIVDSRILTGQLLIIKVYCPQYIESFQEIIDNVKKAEV
;
A
#
# COMPACT_ATOMS: atom_id res chain seq x y z
N MET A 1 49.83 -12.94 -27.72
CA MET A 1 48.74 -13.84 -27.28
C MET A 1 47.42 -13.31 -27.86
N SER A 2 47.10 -13.76 -29.07
CA SER A 2 45.81 -13.64 -29.83
C SER A 2 44.82 -12.51 -29.45
N GLU A 3 44.93 -11.33 -30.07
CA GLU A 3 43.94 -10.22 -29.99
C GLU A 3 42.49 -10.69 -30.29
N LYS A 4 42.33 -11.66 -31.18
CA LYS A 4 41.02 -12.24 -31.52
C LYS A 4 40.37 -12.94 -30.32
N ARG A 5 41.15 -13.60 -29.47
CA ARG A 5 40.64 -14.24 -28.24
C ARG A 5 40.21 -13.19 -27.22
N PHE A 6 40.98 -12.11 -27.08
CA PHE A 6 40.64 -11.02 -26.17
C PHE A 6 39.30 -10.34 -26.54
N LEU A 7 39.10 -10.03 -27.82
CA LEU A 7 37.83 -9.49 -28.33
C LEU A 7 36.64 -10.43 -28.06
N VAL A 8 36.81 -11.74 -28.30
CA VAL A 8 35.76 -12.74 -28.03
C VAL A 8 35.42 -12.80 -26.54
N TYR A 9 36.41 -12.80 -25.65
CA TYR A 9 36.16 -12.79 -24.21
C TYR A 9 35.51 -11.49 -23.75
N LEU A 10 35.89 -10.34 -24.31
CA LEU A 10 35.29 -9.05 -23.97
C LEU A 10 33.82 -8.98 -24.40
N VAL A 11 33.51 -9.37 -25.64
CA VAL A 11 32.12 -9.41 -26.14
C VAL A 11 31.28 -10.43 -25.36
N SER A 12 31.82 -11.62 -25.09
CA SER A 12 31.15 -12.64 -24.28
C SER A 12 30.90 -12.16 -22.85
N GLY A 13 31.84 -11.44 -22.24
CA GLY A 13 31.70 -10.87 -20.91
C GLY A 13 30.60 -9.81 -20.86
N ILE A 14 30.57 -8.90 -21.83
CA ILE A 14 29.52 -7.87 -21.94
C ILE A 14 28.15 -8.53 -22.12
N LEU A 15 28.04 -9.52 -23.02
CA LEU A 15 26.80 -10.25 -23.25
C LEU A 15 26.30 -10.95 -21.98
N PHE A 16 27.21 -11.58 -21.23
CA PHE A 16 26.88 -12.24 -19.97
C PHE A 16 26.36 -11.25 -18.93
N VAL A 17 27.01 -10.09 -18.77
CA VAL A 17 26.58 -9.04 -17.84
C VAL A 17 25.20 -8.49 -18.21
N LEU A 18 24.92 -8.28 -19.50
CA LEU A 18 23.60 -7.82 -19.97
C LEU A 18 22.51 -8.86 -19.67
N LEU A 19 22.75 -10.14 -19.98
CA LEU A 19 21.79 -11.22 -19.70
C LEU A 19 21.56 -11.40 -18.19
N ALA A 20 22.62 -11.33 -17.39
CA ALA A 20 22.52 -11.40 -15.93
C ALA A 20 21.70 -10.22 -15.37
N GLY A 21 21.93 -9.01 -15.88
CA GLY A 21 21.16 -7.82 -15.50
C GLY A 21 19.68 -7.94 -15.82
N VAL A 22 19.33 -8.32 -17.06
CA VAL A 22 17.94 -8.52 -17.48
C VAL A 22 17.27 -9.63 -16.66
N GLY A 23 17.98 -10.73 -16.40
CA GLY A 23 17.49 -11.83 -15.59
C GLY A 23 17.15 -11.40 -14.16
N LEU A 24 18.04 -10.62 -13.53
CA LEU A 24 17.86 -10.15 -12.16
C LEU A 24 16.68 -9.17 -12.04
N VAL A 25 16.58 -8.20 -12.95
CA VAL A 25 15.44 -7.25 -12.98
C VAL A 25 14.12 -7.98 -13.18
N ARG A 26 14.06 -8.95 -14.11
CA ARG A 26 12.84 -9.71 -14.38
C ARG A 26 12.44 -10.61 -13.20
N TYR A 27 13.43 -11.19 -12.51
CA TYR A 27 13.19 -12.04 -11.34
C TYR A 27 12.65 -11.24 -10.16
N HIS A 28 13.25 -10.08 -9.87
CA HIS A 28 12.77 -9.17 -8.82
C HIS A 28 11.35 -8.69 -9.11
N GLY A 29 11.08 -8.19 -10.32
CA GLY A 29 9.75 -7.70 -10.68
C GLY A 29 8.66 -8.78 -10.61
N LYS A 30 8.98 -10.05 -10.94
CA LYS A 30 8.04 -11.17 -10.76
C LYS A 30 7.71 -11.43 -9.29
N LYS A 31 8.72 -11.43 -8.41
CA LYS A 31 8.52 -11.64 -6.97
C LYS A 31 7.68 -10.55 -6.33
N GLU A 32 7.96 -9.29 -6.66
CA GLU A 32 7.17 -8.14 -6.18
C GLU A 32 5.71 -8.25 -6.64
N THR A 33 5.47 -8.62 -7.89
CA THR A 33 4.11 -8.80 -8.44
C THR A 33 3.34 -9.93 -7.72
N GLU A 34 4.00 -11.05 -7.45
CA GLU A 34 3.40 -12.19 -6.74
C GLU A 34 3.06 -11.83 -5.29
N GLN A 35 3.95 -11.14 -4.59
CA GLN A 35 3.72 -10.67 -3.22
C GLN A 35 2.59 -9.64 -3.14
N ALA A 36 2.56 -8.67 -4.07
CA ALA A 36 1.48 -7.69 -4.16
C ALA A 36 0.12 -8.36 -4.38
N THR A 37 0.07 -9.37 -5.25
CA THR A 37 -1.16 -10.13 -5.52
C THR A 37 -1.62 -10.92 -4.30
N ALA A 38 -0.69 -11.63 -3.63
CA ALA A 38 -1.01 -12.43 -2.45
C ALA A 38 -1.55 -11.57 -1.28
N LYS A 39 -0.91 -10.41 -1.00
CA LYS A 39 -1.41 -9.47 0.01
C LYS A 39 -2.75 -8.87 -0.38
N ALA A 40 -2.95 -8.59 -1.67
CA ALA A 40 -4.22 -8.07 -2.17
C ALA A 40 -5.36 -9.08 -2.00
N GLU A 41 -5.13 -10.37 -2.29
CA GLU A 41 -6.10 -11.45 -2.06
C GLU A 41 -6.42 -11.61 -0.56
N GLN A 42 -5.39 -11.55 0.30
CA GLN A 42 -5.59 -11.58 1.74
C GLN A 42 -6.48 -10.41 2.20
N LEU A 43 -6.17 -9.19 1.79
CA LEU A 43 -6.98 -8.02 2.14
C LEU A 43 -8.41 -8.14 1.60
N GLN A 44 -8.56 -8.64 0.38
CA GLN A 44 -9.87 -8.87 -0.24
C GLN A 44 -10.73 -9.82 0.62
N SER A 45 -10.14 -10.91 1.08
CA SER A 45 -10.78 -11.88 1.97
C SER A 45 -11.17 -11.26 3.32
N GLU A 46 -10.26 -10.52 3.95
CA GLU A 46 -10.52 -9.87 5.25
C GLU A 46 -11.62 -8.79 5.15
N LEU A 47 -11.63 -7.99 4.07
CA LEU A 47 -12.68 -7.01 3.82
C LEU A 47 -14.05 -7.67 3.59
N GLY A 48 -14.08 -8.78 2.85
CA GLY A 48 -15.29 -9.55 2.61
C GLY A 48 -15.84 -10.18 3.89
N ALA A 49 -14.97 -10.74 4.73
CA ALA A 49 -15.33 -11.28 6.03
C ALA A 49 -15.90 -10.21 6.99
N ALA A 50 -15.41 -8.97 6.87
CA ALA A 50 -15.93 -7.82 7.63
C ALA A 50 -17.22 -7.21 7.04
N GLY A 51 -17.76 -7.76 5.94
CA GLY A 51 -18.97 -7.25 5.29
C GLY A 51 -18.79 -5.86 4.63
N LEU A 52 -17.54 -5.49 4.33
CA LEU A 52 -17.19 -4.22 3.71
C LEU A 52 -17.30 -4.31 2.18
N ARG A 53 -17.35 -3.15 1.50
CA ARG A 53 -17.24 -3.11 0.05
C ARG A 53 -15.84 -3.55 -0.35
N VAL A 54 -15.77 -4.61 -1.15
CA VAL A 54 -14.52 -5.25 -1.54
C VAL A 54 -14.11 -4.83 -2.96
N PRO A 55 -12.96 -4.14 -3.15
CA PRO A 55 -12.40 -3.88 -4.48
C PRO A 55 -11.85 -5.16 -5.14
N SER A 56 -11.56 -5.12 -6.44
CA SER A 56 -10.89 -6.23 -7.11
C SER A 56 -9.43 -6.35 -6.64
N THR A 57 -8.89 -7.57 -6.67
CA THR A 57 -7.50 -7.85 -6.30
C THR A 57 -6.52 -7.01 -7.12
N GLU A 58 -6.77 -6.85 -8.41
CA GLU A 58 -5.92 -6.06 -9.32
C GLU A 58 -5.96 -4.57 -8.97
N GLN A 59 -7.10 -4.07 -8.48
CA GLN A 59 -7.20 -2.69 -8.03
C GLN A 59 -6.44 -2.48 -6.72
N ILE A 60 -6.53 -3.43 -5.78
CA ILE A 60 -5.80 -3.39 -4.52
C ILE A 60 -4.28 -3.46 -4.78
N ALA A 61 -3.81 -4.45 -5.54
CA ALA A 61 -2.39 -4.63 -5.84
C ALA A 61 -1.79 -3.43 -6.60
N ARG A 62 -2.58 -2.77 -7.46
CA ARG A 62 -2.12 -1.58 -8.19
C ARG A 62 -1.96 -0.35 -7.31
N VAL A 63 -2.82 -0.20 -6.29
CA VAL A 63 -2.81 0.97 -5.40
C VAL A 63 -1.85 0.79 -4.23
N LEU A 64 -1.80 -0.41 -3.66
CA LEU A 64 -1.03 -0.71 -2.45
C LEU A 64 0.30 -1.43 -2.74
N GLY A 65 0.50 -1.99 -3.93
CA GLY A 65 1.73 -2.73 -4.24
C GLY A 65 1.92 -3.92 -3.30
N ASP A 66 3.17 -4.23 -2.98
CA ASP A 66 3.59 -5.16 -1.94
C ASP A 66 3.97 -4.44 -0.61
N ASP A 67 4.13 -3.12 -0.64
CA ASP A 67 4.62 -2.28 0.47
C ASP A 67 3.51 -1.50 1.20
N GLY A 68 2.28 -1.48 0.67
CA GLY A 68 1.13 -0.76 1.22
C GLY A 68 1.07 0.72 0.84
N GLY A 69 1.96 1.19 -0.04
CA GLY A 69 1.99 2.53 -0.60
C GLY A 69 1.94 3.65 0.44
N ALA A 70 1.18 4.70 0.12
CA ALA A 70 1.07 5.90 0.94
C ALA A 70 0.55 5.65 2.37
N ILE A 71 -0.18 4.55 2.59
CA ILE A 71 -0.74 4.20 3.91
C ILE A 71 0.37 3.73 4.85
N CYS A 72 1.33 2.94 4.37
CA CYS A 72 2.45 2.48 5.20
C CYS A 72 3.59 3.51 5.30
N TYR A 73 3.65 4.48 4.38
CA TYR A 73 4.59 5.59 4.46
C TYR A 73 4.20 6.59 5.57
N ASP A 74 2.91 6.92 5.68
CA ASP A 74 2.38 7.76 6.75
C ASP A 74 0.94 7.34 7.12
N PRO A 75 0.78 6.43 8.11
CA PRO A 75 -0.53 5.85 8.44
C PRO A 75 -1.50 6.88 9.05
N GLY A 76 -0.97 7.91 9.73
CA GLY A 76 -1.76 8.96 10.34
C GLY A 76 -2.22 10.02 9.33
N ASP A 77 -1.37 10.37 8.37
CA ASP A 77 -1.69 11.37 7.36
C ASP A 77 -2.72 10.88 6.34
N ALA A 78 -2.77 9.59 6.03
CA ALA A 78 -3.81 9.02 5.19
C ALA A 78 -5.22 9.19 5.81
N LEU A 79 -5.37 8.89 7.11
CA LEU A 79 -6.63 9.11 7.82
C LEU A 79 -6.91 10.61 7.95
N ARG A 80 -5.92 11.42 8.34
CA ARG A 80 -6.07 12.87 8.49
C ARG A 80 -6.47 13.54 7.18
N ARG A 81 -5.90 13.13 6.04
CA ARG A 81 -6.32 13.56 4.70
C ARG A 81 -7.72 13.10 4.37
N GLY A 82 -8.11 11.86 4.70
CA GLY A 82 -9.48 11.38 4.51
C GLY A 82 -10.51 12.19 5.32
N VAL A 83 -10.20 12.48 6.58
CA VAL A 83 -11.02 13.31 7.46
C VAL A 83 -11.06 14.77 6.98
N LEU A 84 -9.91 15.36 6.64
CA LEU A 84 -9.81 16.70 6.04
C LEU A 84 -10.58 16.80 4.73
N TYR A 85 -10.44 15.82 3.85
CA TYR A 85 -11.18 15.75 2.60
C TYR A 85 -12.68 15.69 2.90
N GLY A 86 -13.11 14.84 3.84
CA GLY A 86 -14.49 14.82 4.33
C GLY A 86 -14.97 16.18 4.84
N MET A 87 -14.16 16.90 5.63
CA MET A 87 -14.49 18.22 6.15
C MET A 87 -14.62 19.28 5.04
N ILE A 88 -13.69 19.27 4.07
CA ILE A 88 -13.67 20.22 2.95
C ILE A 88 -14.85 19.93 1.99
N THR A 89 -15.10 18.67 1.67
CA THR A 89 -16.16 18.27 0.73
C THR A 89 -17.55 18.53 1.30
N ASN A 90 -17.72 18.43 2.62
CA ASN A 90 -18.96 18.73 3.32
C ASN A 90 -19.12 20.23 3.68
N GLY A 91 -18.17 21.10 3.31
CA GLY A 91 -18.25 22.55 3.55
C GLY A 91 -18.08 22.97 5.02
N ALA A 92 -17.51 22.12 5.87
CA ALA A 92 -17.34 22.35 7.30
C ALA A 92 -16.10 23.24 7.59
N ALA A 93 -16.05 24.46 7.06
CA ALA A 93 -15.00 25.43 7.38
C ALA A 93 -15.53 26.73 8.04
N GLY A 94 -16.84 26.81 8.33
CA GLY A 94 -17.49 27.98 8.94
C GLY A 94 -18.16 27.70 10.30
N PRO A 95 -18.61 28.75 11.02
CA PRO A 95 -19.34 28.58 12.29
C PRO A 95 -20.65 27.81 12.04
N GLY A 96 -20.81 26.67 12.73
CA GLY A 96 -21.89 25.70 12.49
C GLY A 96 -21.42 24.32 11.99
N GLN A 97 -20.14 23.97 12.14
CA GLN A 97 -19.62 22.67 11.72
C GLN A 97 -20.33 21.53 12.45
N ARG A 98 -20.94 20.62 11.67
CA ARG A 98 -21.27 19.29 12.15
C ARG A 98 -20.00 18.45 12.10
N PRO A 99 -19.61 17.78 13.20
CA PRO A 99 -18.49 16.85 13.18
C PRO A 99 -18.65 15.85 12.02
N VAL A 100 -17.58 15.62 11.26
CA VAL A 100 -17.55 14.54 10.26
C VAL A 100 -17.55 13.23 11.04
N ILE A 101 -18.70 12.60 11.15
CA ILE A 101 -18.83 11.26 11.72
C ILE A 101 -18.12 10.31 10.76
N VAL A 102 -16.94 9.84 11.16
CA VAL A 102 -16.23 8.83 10.39
C VAL A 102 -16.97 7.52 10.58
N ASP A 103 -17.52 6.98 9.50
CA ASP A 103 -18.20 5.68 9.55
C ASP A 103 -17.23 4.62 10.09
N SER A 104 -17.68 3.86 11.08
CA SER A 104 -16.91 2.78 11.72
C SER A 104 -16.43 1.74 10.69
N ARG A 105 -17.14 1.60 9.56
CA ARG A 105 -16.75 0.76 8.42
C ARG A 105 -15.46 1.24 7.75
N ILE A 106 -15.24 2.56 7.65
CA ILE A 106 -14.02 3.14 7.06
C ILE A 106 -12.83 2.86 7.98
N LEU A 107 -13.00 3.06 9.29
CA LEU A 107 -11.96 2.76 10.28
C LEU A 107 -11.60 1.27 10.29
N THR A 108 -12.61 0.40 10.21
CA THR A 108 -12.42 -1.05 10.13
C THR A 108 -11.67 -1.43 8.86
N GLY A 109 -12.05 -0.85 7.70
CA GLY A 109 -11.35 -1.09 6.43
C GLY A 109 -9.89 -0.65 6.47
N GLN A 110 -9.60 0.52 7.03
CA GLN A 110 -8.23 1.02 7.15
C GLN A 110 -7.39 0.20 8.14
N LEU A 111 -7.98 -0.25 9.25
CA LEU A 111 -7.32 -1.15 10.19
C LEU A 111 -6.92 -2.48 9.52
N LEU A 112 -7.79 -3.04 8.68
CA LEU A 112 -7.50 -4.26 7.91
C LEU A 112 -6.36 -4.04 6.90
N ILE A 113 -6.32 -2.89 6.23
CA ILE A 113 -5.21 -2.53 5.34
C ILE A 113 -3.89 -2.49 6.11
N ILE A 114 -3.86 -1.78 7.25
CA ILE A 114 -2.66 -1.66 8.09
C ILE A 114 -2.23 -3.03 8.62
N LYS A 115 -3.18 -3.88 9.03
CA LYS A 115 -2.90 -5.23 9.50
C LYS A 115 -2.22 -6.11 8.44
N VAL A 116 -2.63 -6.00 7.17
CA VAL A 116 -2.07 -6.80 6.07
C VAL A 116 -0.74 -6.25 5.58
N TYR A 117 -0.60 -4.92 5.47
CA TYR A 117 0.56 -4.31 4.79
C TYR A 117 1.64 -3.77 5.74
N CYS A 118 1.25 -3.22 6.88
CA CYS A 118 2.18 -2.61 7.84
C CYS A 118 1.74 -2.87 9.31
N PRO A 119 1.80 -4.14 9.77
CA PRO A 119 1.33 -4.54 11.09
C PRO A 119 2.04 -3.84 12.24
N GLN A 120 3.26 -3.33 12.03
CA GLN A 120 4.01 -2.54 13.01
C GLN A 120 3.32 -1.23 13.41
N TYR A 121 2.38 -0.72 12.59
CA TYR A 121 1.66 0.53 12.87
C TYR A 121 0.26 0.32 13.46
N ILE A 122 -0.15 -0.94 13.72
CA ILE A 122 -1.48 -1.24 14.27
C ILE A 122 -1.72 -0.49 15.59
N GLU A 123 -0.75 -0.48 16.50
CA GLU A 123 -0.88 0.19 17.80
C GLU A 123 -1.05 1.70 17.64
N SER A 124 -0.20 2.32 16.82
CA SER A 124 -0.29 3.76 16.54
C SER A 124 -1.62 4.14 15.88
N PHE A 125 -2.17 3.26 15.04
CA PHE A 125 -3.45 3.50 14.39
C PHE A 125 -4.63 3.32 15.35
N GLN A 126 -4.53 2.36 16.27
CA GLN A 126 -5.54 2.14 17.30
C GLN A 126 -5.68 3.37 18.22
N GLU A 127 -4.57 4.02 18.57
CA GLU A 127 -4.58 5.27 19.34
C GLU A 127 -5.31 6.40 18.58
N ILE A 128 -5.12 6.49 17.26
CA ILE A 128 -5.83 7.46 16.42
C ILE A 128 -7.34 7.18 16.42
N ILE A 129 -7.75 5.91 16.27
CA ILE A 129 -9.16 5.50 16.35
C ILE A 129 -9.76 5.92 17.69
N ASP A 130 -9.07 5.66 18.78
CA ASP A 130 -9.55 5.96 20.13
C ASP A 130 -9.67 7.47 20.37
N ASN A 131 -8.74 8.26 19.82
CA ASN A 131 -8.82 9.72 19.86
C ASN A 131 -9.99 10.27 19.03
N VAL A 132 -10.27 9.69 17.86
CA VAL A 132 -11.44 10.08 17.04
C VAL A 132 -12.74 9.77 17.79
N LYS A 133 -12.87 8.61 18.41
CA LYS A 133 -14.05 8.25 19.22
C LYS A 133 -14.25 9.17 20.43
N LYS A 134 -13.16 9.58 21.09
CA LYS A 134 -13.22 10.53 22.23
C LYS A 134 -13.68 11.93 21.80
N ALA A 135 -13.44 12.34 20.55
CA ALA A 135 -13.90 13.62 20.03
C ALA A 135 -15.36 13.60 19.57
N GLU A 136 -15.97 12.42 19.45
CA GLU A 136 -17.38 12.23 19.10
C GLU A 136 -18.33 12.35 20.32
N VAL A 137 -17.80 12.20 21.54
CA VAL A 137 -18.54 12.25 22.83
C VAL A 137 -18.49 13.60 23.53
#